data_AF-A0A160F8C9-F1
#
_entry.id   AF-A0A160F8C9-F1
#
_cell.length_a   1.000
_cell.length_b   1.000
_cell.length_c   1.000
_cell.angle_alpha   90.00
_cell.angle_beta   90.00
_cell.angle_gamma   90.00
#
_symmetry.space_group_name_H-M   'P 1'
#
loop_
_entity.id
_entity.type
_entity.pdbx_description
1 polymer ?
#
loop_
_entity_poly.entity_id
_entity_poly.type
_entity_poly.pdbx_seq_one_letter_code
_entity_poly.pdbx_strand_id
1 'polypeptide(L)'
;MNEISLLDILKSESEDDVVDMIQLNMELEKIRKYIDILDEREKKVIIRRFGLDLQKEKTQREIAKELGISRSYVSRIEKRALMKMFHEFYRNEKEKRR
;
A
#
# COMPACT_ATOMS: atom_id res chain seq x y z
N MET A 1 17.53 -27.14 -25.00
CA MET A 1 16.68 -26.01 -24.55
C MET A 1 16.92 -25.93 -23.06
N ASN A 2 17.68 -24.96 -22.56
CA ASN A 2 17.95 -24.90 -21.13
C ASN A 2 16.67 -24.47 -20.43
N GLU A 3 16.01 -25.41 -19.74
CA GLU A 3 15.01 -25.07 -18.73
C GLU A 3 15.75 -24.43 -17.57
N ILE A 4 15.64 -23.11 -17.47
CA ILE A 4 16.04 -22.40 -16.26
C ILE A 4 14.95 -22.70 -15.23
N SER A 5 15.31 -23.42 -14.16
CA SER A 5 14.40 -23.66 -13.04
C SER A 5 14.18 -22.37 -12.27
N LEU A 6 12.98 -22.15 -11.71
CA LEU A 6 12.72 -21.03 -10.80
C LEU A 6 13.73 -21.02 -9.64
N LEU A 7 14.23 -22.21 -9.24
CA LEU A 7 15.28 -22.38 -8.24
C LEU A 7 16.65 -21.82 -8.68
N ASP A 8 16.95 -21.84 -9.98
CA ASP A 8 18.20 -21.32 -10.54
C ASP A 8 18.15 -19.78 -10.69
N ILE A 9 16.96 -19.20 -10.89
CA ILE A 9 16.74 -17.75 -10.84
C ILE A 9 16.89 -17.25 -9.40
N LEU A 10 16.25 -17.92 -8.45
CA LEU A 10 16.28 -17.53 -7.03
C LEU A 10 17.67 -17.69 -6.40
N LYS A 11 18.47 -18.67 -6.85
CA LYS A 11 19.89 -18.80 -6.42
C LYS A 11 20.81 -17.66 -6.87
N SER A 12 20.39 -16.87 -7.85
CA SER A 12 21.16 -15.69 -8.29
C SER A 12 21.01 -14.50 -7.36
N GLU A 13 19.97 -14.52 -6.52
CA GLU A 13 19.75 -13.61 -5.40
C GLU A 13 20.16 -14.33 -4.11
N SER A 14 20.60 -13.60 -3.09
CA SER A 14 20.94 -14.27 -1.82
C SER A 14 19.68 -14.85 -1.18
N GLU A 15 19.80 -15.95 -0.41
CA GLU A 15 18.64 -16.51 0.31
C GLU A 15 17.95 -15.46 1.21
N ASP A 16 18.73 -14.52 1.74
CA ASP A 16 18.25 -13.37 2.51
C ASP A 16 17.38 -12.42 1.65
N ASP A 17 17.80 -12.12 0.41
CA ASP A 17 17.02 -11.27 -0.51
C ASP A 17 15.65 -11.89 -0.84
N VAL A 18 15.59 -13.21 -1.02
CA VAL A 18 14.35 -13.93 -1.32
C VAL A 18 13.40 -13.92 -0.13
N VAL A 19 13.91 -14.13 1.09
CA VAL A 19 13.11 -14.07 2.32
C VAL A 19 12.55 -12.67 2.54
N ASP A 20 13.37 -11.63 2.35
CA ASP A 20 12.96 -10.24 2.48
C ASP A 20 11.89 -9.87 1.45
N MET A 21 12.01 -10.33 0.19
CA MET A 21 10.98 -10.13 -0.83
C MET A 21 9.66 -10.81 -0.47
N ILE A 22 9.70 -12.04 0.06
CA ILE A 22 8.50 -12.75 0.49
C ILE A 22 7.83 -11.99 1.65
N GLN A 23 8.60 -11.54 2.63
CA GLN A 23 8.09 -10.73 3.75
C GLN A 23 7.46 -9.43 3.28
N LEU A 24 8.14 -8.68 2.41
CA LEU A 24 7.64 -7.45 1.82
C LEU A 24 6.31 -7.68 1.09
N ASN A 25 6.22 -8.74 0.27
CA ASN A 25 4.99 -9.08 -0.44
C ASN A 25 3.83 -9.38 0.51
N MET A 26 4.07 -10.13 1.59
CA MET A 26 3.06 -10.40 2.61
C MET A 26 2.59 -9.13 3.33
N GLU A 27 3.49 -8.17 3.58
CA GLU A 27 3.14 -6.87 4.17
C GLU A 27 2.31 -6.01 3.22
N LEU A 28 2.68 -5.96 1.93
CA LEU A 28 1.95 -5.26 0.89
C LEU A 28 0.52 -5.81 0.73
N GLU A 29 0.34 -7.12 0.77
CA GLU A 29 -0.99 -7.73 0.73
C GLU A 29 -1.85 -7.33 1.93
N LYS A 30 -1.27 -7.26 3.13
CA LYS A 30 -2.00 -6.79 4.32
C LYS A 30 -2.45 -5.34 4.15
N ILE A 31 -1.56 -4.47 3.66
CA ILE A 31 -1.89 -3.06 3.41
C ILE A 31 -3.01 -2.92 2.37
N ARG A 32 -2.96 -3.70 1.28
CA ARG A 32 -4.00 -3.71 0.23
C ARG A 32 -5.39 -4.00 0.80
N LYS A 33 -5.51 -4.98 1.70
CA LYS A 33 -6.80 -5.30 2.36
C LYS A 33 -7.38 -4.10 3.12
N TYR A 34 -6.53 -3.30 3.75
CA TYR A 34 -6.98 -2.09 4.45
C TYR A 34 -7.28 -0.93 3.50
N ILE A 35 -6.65 -0.86 2.33
CA ILE A 35 -7.00 0.11 1.30
C ILE A 35 -8.38 -0.21 0.72
N ASP A 36 -8.74 -1.49 0.60
CA ASP A 36 -10.01 -1.90 -0.01
C ASP A 36 -11.27 -1.41 0.73
N ILE A 37 -11.17 -1.11 2.03
CA ILE A 37 -12.27 -0.56 2.83
C ILE A 37 -12.58 0.92 2.52
N LEU A 38 -11.64 1.60 1.85
CA LEU A 38 -11.75 3.02 1.54
C LEU A 38 -12.71 3.23 0.38
N ASP A 39 -13.36 4.40 0.34
CA ASP A 39 -14.09 4.79 -0.86
C ASP A 39 -13.13 5.16 -2.01
N GLU A 40 -13.65 5.21 -3.25
CA GLU A 40 -12.83 5.48 -4.44
C GLU A 40 -12.01 6.78 -4.35
N ARG A 41 -12.54 7.79 -3.66
CA ARG A 41 -11.87 9.08 -3.52
C ARG A 41 -10.75 9.01 -2.49
N GLU A 42 -11.00 8.34 -1.38
CA GLU A 42 -10.01 8.02 -0.35
C GLU A 42 -8.88 7.15 -0.93
N LYS A 43 -9.20 6.05 -1.63
CA LYS A 43 -8.24 5.18 -2.33
C LYS A 43 -7.35 6.00 -3.25
N LYS A 44 -7.94 6.83 -4.12
CA LYS A 44 -7.19 7.67 -5.06
C LYS A 44 -6.24 8.65 -4.37
N VAL A 45 -6.63 9.23 -3.23
CA VAL A 45 -5.75 10.11 -2.44
C VAL A 45 -4.61 9.32 -1.81
N ILE A 46 -4.88 8.16 -1.20
CA ILE A 46 -3.89 7.31 -0.53
C ILE A 46 -2.88 6.74 -1.54
N ILE A 47 -3.35 6.16 -2.65
CA ILE A 47 -2.49 5.60 -3.70
C ILE A 47 -1.49 6.65 -4.20
N ARG A 48 -1.96 7.86 -4.51
CA ARG A 48 -1.09 8.95 -4.97
C ARG A 48 -0.19 9.49 -3.88
N ARG A 49 -0.66 9.56 -2.63
CA ARG A 49 0.12 10.14 -1.52
C ARG A 49 1.36 9.31 -1.22
N PHE A 50 1.24 7.98 -1.30
CA PHE A 50 2.27 7.02 -0.91
C PHE A 50 2.90 6.28 -2.09
N GLY A 51 2.55 6.63 -3.33
CA GLY A 51 3.15 6.02 -4.52
C GLY A 51 2.82 4.53 -4.67
N LEU A 52 1.58 4.15 -4.37
CA LEU A 52 1.11 2.77 -4.49
C LEU A 52 0.69 2.48 -5.94
N ASP A 53 0.50 1.20 -6.27
CA ASP A 53 0.09 0.73 -7.60
C ASP A 53 0.96 1.30 -8.74
N LEU A 54 2.28 1.25 -8.53
CA LEU A 54 3.30 1.72 -9.48
C LEU A 54 3.18 3.22 -9.81
N GLN A 55 2.54 4.01 -8.94
CA GLN A 55 2.49 5.46 -9.07
C GLN A 55 3.62 6.12 -8.30
N LYS A 56 4.05 7.31 -8.72
CA LYS A 56 4.94 8.14 -7.90
C LYS A 56 4.14 8.79 -6.77
N GLU A 57 4.77 8.89 -5.61
CA GLU A 57 4.24 9.67 -4.50
C GLU A 57 4.07 11.14 -4.89
N LYS A 58 3.03 11.78 -4.34
CA LYS A 58 2.69 13.18 -4.57
C LYS A 58 2.40 13.88 -3.27
N THR A 59 2.70 15.16 -3.21
CA THR A 59 2.29 16.05 -2.12
C THR A 59 0.79 16.29 -2.16
N GLN A 60 0.20 16.67 -1.02
CA GLN A 60 -1.21 17.08 -0.96
C GLN A 60 -1.53 18.27 -1.88
N ARG A 61 -0.55 19.15 -2.15
CA ARG A 61 -0.71 20.28 -3.08
C ARG A 61 -0.83 19.83 -4.52
N GLU A 62 0.01 18.88 -4.94
CA GLU A 62 -0.06 18.30 -6.29
C GLU A 62 -1.36 17.53 -6.50
N ILE A 63 -1.73 16.70 -5.52
CA ILE A 63 -3.01 15.95 -5.55
C ILE A 63 -4.20 16.93 -5.60
N ALA A 64 -4.15 18.02 -4.85
CA ALA A 64 -5.19 19.06 -4.85
C ALA A 64 -5.35 19.70 -6.23
N LYS A 65 -4.22 20.05 -6.87
CA LYS A 65 -4.20 20.59 -8.23
C LYS A 65 -4.79 19.61 -9.24
N GLU A 66 -4.45 18.32 -9.15
CA GLU A 66 -4.96 17.27 -10.04
C GLU A 66 -6.45 16.98 -9.86
N LEU A 67 -6.95 17.07 -8.63
CA LEU A 67 -8.34 16.77 -8.30
C LEU A 67 -9.25 17.99 -8.37
N GLY A 68 -8.72 19.19 -8.68
CA GLY A 68 -9.49 20.43 -8.73
C GLY A 68 -10.13 20.81 -7.39
N ILE A 69 -9.46 20.49 -6.27
CA ILE A 69 -9.95 20.78 -4.91
C ILE A 69 -8.89 21.47 -4.05
N SER A 70 -9.27 22.00 -2.90
CA SER A 70 -8.31 22.62 -1.98
C SER A 70 -7.38 21.59 -1.34
N ARG A 71 -6.14 22.02 -1.06
CA ARG A 71 -5.16 21.22 -0.26
C ARG A 71 -5.73 20.80 1.08
N SER A 72 -6.46 21.69 1.76
CA SER A 72 -7.10 21.36 3.03
C SER A 72 -8.18 20.27 2.86
N TYR A 73 -8.87 20.22 1.72
CA TYR A 73 -9.81 19.13 1.47
C TYR A 73 -9.11 17.79 1.22
N VAL A 74 -8.02 17.77 0.45
CA VAL A 74 -7.16 16.57 0.32
C VAL A 74 -6.68 16.09 1.69
N SER A 75 -6.19 17.00 2.54
CA SER A 75 -5.74 16.67 3.88
C SER A 75 -6.84 16.03 4.75
N ARG A 76 -8.09 16.50 4.63
CA ARG A 76 -9.24 15.89 5.33
C ARG A 76 -9.55 14.48 4.82
N ILE A 77 -9.48 14.27 3.51
CA ILE A 77 -9.68 12.95 2.88
C ILE A 77 -8.60 11.98 3.37
N GLU A 78 -7.32 12.38 3.30
CA GLU A 78 -6.18 11.58 3.76
C GLU A 78 -6.32 11.19 5.23
N LYS A 79 -6.62 12.16 6.12
CA LYS A 79 -6.81 11.89 7.55
C LYS A 79 -7.93 10.90 7.81
N ARG A 80 -9.06 11.02 7.10
CA ARG A 80 -10.20 10.12 7.22
C ARG A 80 -9.85 8.70 6.76
N ALA A 81 -9.19 8.59 5.61
CA ALA A 81 -8.77 7.32 5.05
C ALA A 81 -7.79 6.59 5.98
N LEU A 82 -6.74 7.28 6.45
CA LEU A 82 -5.78 6.71 7.40
C LEU A 82 -6.45 6.26 8.69
N MET A 83 -7.42 7.03 9.21
CA MET A 83 -8.19 6.60 10.38
C MET A 83 -9.00 5.34 10.11
N LYS A 84 -9.68 5.21 8.96
CA LYS A 84 -10.41 3.97 8.60
C LYS A 84 -9.47 2.78 8.57
N MET A 85 -8.34 2.90 7.86
CA MET A 85 -7.33 1.84 7.76
C MET A 85 -6.80 1.44 9.14
N PHE A 86 -6.52 2.42 10.00
CA PHE A 86 -6.05 2.18 11.35
C PHE A 86 -7.07 1.43 12.21
N HIS A 87 -8.35 1.81 12.17
CA HIS A 87 -9.39 1.11 12.93
C HIS A 87 -9.56 -0.35 12.49
N GLU A 88 -9.47 -0.60 11.19
CA GLU A 88 -9.58 -1.97 10.65
C GLU A 88 -8.36 -2.80 11.02
N PHE A 89 -7.15 -2.23 10.94
CA PHE A 89 -5.93 -2.86 11.41
C PHE A 89 -6.03 -3.26 12.89
N TYR A 90 -6.44 -2.34 13.77
CA TYR A 90 -6.57 -2.62 15.19
C TYR A 90 -7.64 -3.67 15.51
N ARG A 91 -8.73 -3.70 14.75
CA ARG A 91 -9.77 -4.74 14.88
C ARG A 91 -9.20 -6.11 14.56
N ASN A 92 -8.53 -6.25 13.42
CA ASN A 92 -7.92 -7.52 12.99
C ASN A 92 -6.84 -8.00 13.96
N GLU A 93 -6.00 -7.10 14.49
CA GLU A 93 -4.97 -7.46 15.48
C GLU A 93 -5.57 -7.91 16.82
N LYS A 94 -6.73 -7.37 17.22
CA LYS A 94 -7.44 -7.81 18.42
C LYS A 94 -8.08 -9.19 18.24
N GLU A 95 -8.58 -9.49 17.05
CA GLU A 95 -9.18 -10.79 16.72
C GLU A 95 -8.13 -11.91 16.70
N LYS A 96 -6.93 -11.67 16.17
CA LYS A 96 -5.83 -12.66 16.19
C LYS A 96 -5.33 -13.03 17.59
N ARG A 97 -5.57 -12.17 18.59
CA ARG A 97 -5.14 -12.37 19.99
C ARG A 97 -6.21 -13.07 20.85
N ARG A 98 -7.37 -13.36 20.27
CA ARG A 98 -8.46 -14.11 20.91
C ARG A 98 -8.40 -15.57 20.48
#